data_AF-A0A353PS82-F1
#
_entry.id   AF-A0A353PS82-F1
#
_cell.length_a   1.000
_cell.length_b   1.000
_cell.length_c   1.000
_cell.angle_alpha   90.00
_cell.angle_beta   90.00
_cell.angle_gamma   90.00
#
_symmetry.space_group_name_H-M   'P 1'
#
loop_
_entity.id
_entity.type
_entity.pdbx_description
1 polymer ?
#
loop_
_entity_poly.entity_id
_entity_poly.type
_entity_poly.pdbx_seq_one_letter_code
_entity_poly.pdbx_strand_id
1 'polypeptide(L)'
;MKYKLRFTVFFVFFLSLMAVLFADSFTEAEDAFRANKMSEAIVLFEKHLQEPNPNPLSYNFLGLAYYQRDDKKKALDVFLRGTEKPLTDKRLLYYNAGNIAFSMGLYTDAERYFGLAKSADPQFASALINRANTRVKLAKLLLAIEDYQAYLVLEPLSQQRAKIEQMIALLENELENQISAEERRVIEEARIKEEQERLAEKEKEDALRRQKLMEEIAASLQNTESANLRAGTDGVMEYDYEFELD
;
A
#
# COMPACT_ATOMS: atom_id res chain seq x y z
N MET A 1 40.84 66.92 10.07
CA MET A 1 41.28 65.50 10.18
C MET A 1 40.61 64.72 11.32
N LYS A 2 40.36 65.32 12.50
CA LYS A 2 39.77 64.64 13.68
C LYS A 2 38.33 64.10 13.50
N TYR A 3 37.50 64.71 12.64
CA TYR A 3 36.12 64.27 12.41
C TYR A 3 35.99 63.01 11.53
N LYS A 4 36.88 62.81 10.56
CA LYS A 4 36.87 61.60 9.71
C LYS A 4 37.21 60.36 10.54
N LEU A 5 38.19 60.46 11.44
CA LEU A 5 38.61 59.34 12.29
C LEU A 5 37.50 58.89 13.25
N ARG A 6 36.73 59.82 13.83
CA ARG A 6 35.59 59.50 14.71
C ARG A 6 34.42 58.84 13.97
N PHE A 7 34.15 59.26 12.73
CA PHE A 7 33.12 58.64 11.88
C PHE A 7 33.52 57.23 11.45
N THR A 8 34.79 57.02 11.06
CA THR A 8 35.29 55.68 10.69
C THR A 8 35.27 54.71 11.87
N VAL A 9 35.65 55.17 13.07
CA VAL A 9 35.58 54.33 14.28
C VAL A 9 34.13 53.97 14.62
N PHE A 10 33.19 54.93 14.54
CA PHE A 10 31.76 54.65 14.77
C PHE A 10 31.16 53.73 13.69
N PHE A 11 31.53 53.91 12.42
CA PHE A 11 31.07 53.07 11.31
C PHE A 11 31.61 51.64 11.42
N VAL A 12 32.88 51.46 11.81
CA VAL A 12 33.46 50.14 12.07
C VAL A 12 32.84 49.50 13.32
N PHE A 13 32.57 50.26 14.38
CA PHE A 13 31.88 49.75 15.56
C PHE A 13 30.41 49.41 15.27
N PHE A 14 29.74 50.18 14.40
CA PHE A 14 28.38 49.91 13.94
C PHE A 14 28.33 48.70 13.02
N LEU A 15 29.31 48.52 12.12
CA LEU A 15 29.46 47.32 11.29
C LEU A 15 29.84 46.09 12.11
N SER A 16 30.69 46.22 13.13
CA SER A 16 31.02 45.11 14.04
C SER A 16 29.85 44.77 14.97
N LEU A 17 29.09 45.77 15.42
CA LEU A 17 27.89 45.58 16.23
C LEU A 17 26.77 44.95 15.38
N MET A 18 26.65 45.32 14.11
CA MET A 18 25.81 44.64 13.12
C MET A 18 26.29 43.19 12.92
N ALA A 19 27.59 42.94 12.75
CA ALA A 19 28.11 41.57 12.58
C ALA A 19 27.85 40.65 13.79
N VAL A 20 27.85 41.20 15.02
CA VAL A 20 27.49 40.45 16.25
C VAL A 20 25.96 40.28 16.38
N LEU A 21 25.16 41.19 15.81
CA LEU A 21 23.70 41.04 15.66
C LEU A 21 23.30 40.06 14.53
N PHE A 22 24.24 39.67 13.67
CA PHE A 22 24.10 38.67 12.60
C PHE A 22 24.84 37.37 12.95
N ALA A 23 24.82 36.92 14.21
CA ALA A 23 24.90 35.48 14.42
C ALA A 23 23.70 34.88 13.67
N ASP A 24 23.95 34.23 12.55
CA ASP A 24 22.91 33.63 11.74
C ASP A 24 22.15 32.63 12.62
N SER A 25 20.89 32.91 12.92
CA SER A 25 20.06 32.09 13.82
C SER A 25 19.93 30.66 13.30
N PHE A 26 20.12 30.45 12.00
CA PHE A 26 20.30 29.13 11.41
C PHE A 26 21.55 28.42 11.92
N THR A 27 22.70 29.12 11.98
CA THR A 27 23.98 28.55 12.44
C THR A 27 23.90 28.15 13.92
N GLU A 28 23.26 28.97 14.76
CA GLU A 28 23.02 28.62 16.17
C GLU A 28 22.17 27.35 16.30
N ALA A 29 21.09 27.24 15.52
CA ALA A 29 20.24 26.06 15.49
C ALA A 29 20.98 24.81 14.97
N GLU A 30 21.80 24.98 13.93
CA GLU A 30 22.63 23.93 13.35
C GLU A 30 23.70 23.45 14.32
N ASP A 31 24.35 24.35 15.06
CA ASP A 31 25.36 24.01 16.07
C ASP A 31 24.72 23.19 17.20
N ALA A 32 23.53 23.58 17.67
CA ALA A 32 22.77 22.78 18.64
C ALA A 32 22.44 21.38 18.10
N PHE A 33 22.05 21.27 16.82
CA PHE A 33 21.78 20.00 16.16
C PHE A 33 23.03 19.12 16.08
N ARG A 34 24.16 19.68 15.63
CA ARG A 34 25.46 18.99 15.53
C ARG A 34 26.00 18.57 16.91
N ALA A 35 25.71 19.35 17.95
CA ALA A 35 26.03 19.03 19.34
C ALA A 35 25.08 17.99 19.97
N ASN A 36 24.17 17.40 19.19
CA ASN A 36 23.16 16.42 19.63
C ASN A 36 22.17 16.97 20.67
N LYS A 37 22.03 18.30 20.79
CA LYS A 37 21.12 18.96 21.73
C LYS A 37 19.75 19.16 21.09
N MET A 38 19.07 18.04 20.80
CA MET A 38 17.86 18.03 19.95
C MET A 38 16.73 18.94 20.46
N SER A 39 16.53 19.04 21.77
CA SER A 39 15.47 19.91 22.32
C SER A 39 15.77 21.39 22.10
N GLU A 40 17.04 21.79 22.23
CA GLU A 40 17.49 23.16 21.96
C GLU A 40 17.42 23.45 20.46
N ALA A 41 17.90 22.54 19.63
CA ALA A 41 17.85 22.65 18.17
C ALA A 41 16.41 22.83 17.65
N ILE A 42 15.44 22.08 18.19
CA ILE A 42 14.03 22.23 17.82
C ILE A 42 13.55 23.66 18.08
N VAL A 43 13.77 24.19 19.28
CA VAL A 43 13.33 25.55 19.64
C VAL A 43 13.98 26.60 18.74
N LEU A 44 15.29 26.46 18.47
CA LEU A 44 16.04 27.38 17.63
C LEU A 44 15.57 27.34 16.17
N PHE A 45 15.37 26.16 15.59
CA PHE A 45 14.85 26.04 14.22
C PHE A 45 13.39 26.50 14.10
N GLU A 46 12.53 26.22 15.07
CA GLU A 46 11.15 26.73 15.07
C GLU A 46 11.11 28.26 15.08
N LYS A 47 11.96 28.88 15.89
CA LYS A 47 12.15 30.33 15.92
C LYS A 47 12.68 30.84 14.59
N HIS A 48 13.73 30.23 14.06
CA HIS A 48 14.34 30.62 12.79
C HIS A 48 13.32 30.54 11.63
N LEU A 49 12.46 29.54 11.60
CA LEU A 49 11.39 29.40 10.59
C LEU A 49 10.31 30.50 10.65
N GLN A 50 10.26 31.33 11.69
CA GLN A 50 9.36 32.49 11.77
C GLN A 50 9.98 33.78 11.18
N GLU A 51 11.26 33.75 10.82
CA GLU A 51 11.94 34.91 10.25
C GLU A 51 11.45 35.21 8.83
N PRO A 52 11.61 36.45 8.32
CA PRO A 52 11.11 36.81 6.99
C PRO A 52 11.71 35.99 5.84
N ASN A 53 12.97 35.56 5.97
CA ASN A 53 13.70 34.79 4.95
C ASN A 53 14.47 33.65 5.63
N PRO A 54 13.78 32.61 6.12
CA PRO A 54 14.45 31.52 6.81
C PRO A 54 15.25 30.69 5.82
N ASN A 55 16.37 30.14 6.26
CA ASN A 55 17.15 29.18 5.50
C ASN A 55 16.28 27.94 5.20
N PRO A 56 16.08 27.57 3.92
CA PRO A 56 15.24 26.42 3.53
C PRO A 56 15.67 25.08 4.16
N LEU A 57 16.95 24.93 4.52
CA LEU A 57 17.46 23.71 5.16
C LEU A 57 16.86 23.46 6.55
N SER A 58 16.33 24.50 7.19
CA SER A 58 15.74 24.41 8.53
C SER A 58 14.60 23.41 8.62
N TYR A 59 13.81 23.24 7.55
CA TYR A 59 12.77 22.20 7.50
C TYR A 59 13.36 20.79 7.60
N ASN A 60 14.49 20.55 6.93
CA ASN A 60 15.15 19.26 6.98
C ASN A 60 15.71 18.98 8.38
N PHE A 61 16.45 19.94 8.95
CA PHE A 61 17.04 19.77 10.28
C PHE A 61 16.00 19.67 11.39
N LEU A 62 14.95 20.50 11.36
CA LEU A 62 13.86 20.44 12.34
C LEU A 62 13.11 19.11 12.27
N GLY A 63 12.80 18.64 11.05
CA GLY A 63 12.15 17.34 10.86
C GLY A 63 13.00 16.18 11.39
N LEU A 64 14.32 16.20 11.14
CA LEU A 64 15.26 15.22 11.68
C LEU A 64 15.38 15.29 13.20
N ALA A 65 15.39 16.49 13.79
CA ALA A 65 15.46 16.68 15.23
C ALA A 65 14.20 16.13 15.92
N TYR A 66 13.02 16.39 15.33
CA TYR A 66 11.77 15.78 15.80
C TYR A 66 11.78 14.25 15.69
N TYR A 67 12.27 13.72 14.58
CA TYR A 67 12.39 12.27 14.41
C TYR A 67 13.34 11.63 15.43
N GLN A 68 14.48 12.26 15.71
CA GLN A 68 15.44 11.77 16.71
C GLN A 68 14.87 11.81 18.14
N ARG A 69 13.87 12.66 18.38
CA ARG A 69 13.08 12.71 19.61
C ARG A 69 11.87 11.76 19.62
N ASP A 70 11.76 10.90 18.61
CA ASP A 70 10.64 9.97 18.36
C ASP A 70 9.29 10.67 18.12
N ASP A 71 9.28 11.98 17.86
CA ASP A 71 8.07 12.71 17.47
C ASP A 71 7.86 12.62 15.95
N LYS A 72 7.55 11.39 15.50
CA LYS A 72 7.37 11.06 14.08
C LYS A 72 6.26 11.89 13.42
N LYS A 73 5.21 12.25 14.17
CA LYS A 73 4.11 13.07 13.64
C LYS A 73 4.56 14.48 13.30
N LYS A 74 5.26 15.15 14.22
CA LYS A 74 5.82 16.48 13.93
C LYS A 74 6.91 16.45 12.88
N ALA A 75 7.76 15.41 12.88
CA ALA A 75 8.76 15.22 11.83
C ALA A 75 8.11 15.19 10.44
N LEU A 76 7.06 14.38 10.27
CA LEU A 76 6.31 14.29 9.03
C LEU A 76 5.68 15.63 8.63
N ASP A 77 4.99 16.30 9.56
CA ASP A 77 4.39 17.63 9.31
C ASP A 77 5.43 18.65 8.82
N VAL A 78 6.57 18.73 9.49
CA VAL A 78 7.64 19.67 9.14
C VAL A 78 8.21 19.38 7.76
N PHE A 79 8.47 18.10 7.43
CA PHE A 79 8.95 17.74 6.09
C PHE A 79 7.95 18.15 5.00
N LEU A 80 6.65 17.87 5.19
CA LEU A 80 5.61 18.22 4.23
C LEU A 80 5.37 19.73 4.13
N ARG A 81 5.43 20.47 5.24
CA ARG A 81 5.39 21.93 5.17
C ARG A 81 6.55 22.50 4.38
N GLY A 82 7.73 21.88 4.49
CA GLY A 82 8.90 22.26 3.73
C GLY A 82 8.69 22.09 2.23
N THR A 83 7.99 21.05 1.77
CA THR A 83 7.77 20.81 0.32
C THR A 83 6.92 21.89 -0.36
N GLU A 84 6.17 22.64 0.45
CA GLU A 84 5.35 23.79 0.00
C GLU A 84 6.13 25.11 -0.03
N LYS A 85 7.40 25.13 0.41
CA LYS A 85 8.22 26.35 0.44
C LYS A 85 9.12 26.47 -0.79
N PRO A 86 9.40 27.71 -1.22
CA PRO A 86 10.36 27.94 -2.29
C PRO A 86 11.78 27.56 -1.81
N LEU A 87 12.64 27.19 -2.76
CA LEU A 87 14.07 26.95 -2.56
C LEU A 87 14.44 25.77 -1.61
N THR A 88 13.48 24.99 -1.13
CA THR A 88 13.77 23.74 -0.40
C THR A 88 14.15 22.61 -1.35
N ASP A 89 15.02 21.68 -0.91
CA ASP A 89 15.25 20.40 -1.60
C ASP A 89 14.02 19.48 -1.42
N LYS A 90 13.03 19.61 -2.30
CA LYS A 90 11.78 18.84 -2.25
C LYS A 90 12.02 17.34 -2.32
N ARG A 91 13.01 16.90 -3.10
CA ARG A 91 13.39 15.50 -3.22
C ARG A 91 13.79 14.95 -1.84
N LEU A 92 14.69 15.64 -1.13
CA LEU A 92 15.14 15.21 0.20
C LEU A 92 14.00 15.24 1.23
N LEU A 93 13.16 16.27 1.20
CA LEU A 93 12.03 16.39 2.13
C LEU A 93 10.99 15.28 1.92
N TYR A 94 10.61 15.00 0.67
CA TYR A 94 9.70 13.88 0.36
C TYR A 94 10.32 12.53 0.72
N TYR A 95 11.61 12.35 0.50
CA TYR A 95 12.31 11.13 0.90
C TYR A 95 12.28 10.91 2.41
N ASN A 96 12.54 11.97 3.18
CA ASN A 96 12.46 11.89 4.64
C ASN A 96 11.01 11.66 5.10
N ALA A 97 10.02 12.34 4.52
CA ALA A 97 8.60 12.07 4.77
C ALA A 97 8.24 10.59 4.49
N GLY A 98 8.77 10.02 3.39
CA GLY A 98 8.61 8.60 3.06
C GLY A 98 9.22 7.67 4.11
N ASN A 99 10.43 7.97 4.59
CA ASN A 99 11.08 7.20 5.65
C ASN A 99 10.28 7.26 6.97
N ILE A 100 9.77 8.44 7.33
CA ILE A 100 8.93 8.61 8.52
C ILE A 100 7.64 7.80 8.39
N ALA A 101 6.92 7.94 7.26
CA ALA A 101 5.70 7.20 6.99
C ALA A 101 5.94 5.67 7.04
N PHE A 102 7.04 5.19 6.46
CA PHE A 102 7.44 3.78 6.51
C PHE A 102 7.67 3.32 7.97
N SER A 103 8.37 4.13 8.78
CA SER A 103 8.64 3.84 10.19
C SER A 103 7.39 3.84 11.08
N MET A 104 6.28 4.41 10.58
CA MET A 104 4.97 4.42 11.21
C MET A 104 4.04 3.31 10.69
N GLY A 105 4.51 2.49 9.73
CA GLY A 105 3.69 1.45 9.07
C GLY A 105 2.71 1.99 8.03
N LEU A 106 2.80 3.28 7.68
CA LEU A 106 1.95 3.94 6.68
C LEU A 106 2.51 3.68 5.27
N TYR A 107 2.51 2.42 4.84
CA TYR A 107 3.22 2.00 3.62
C TYR A 107 2.67 2.64 2.34
N THR A 108 1.35 2.85 2.23
CA THR A 108 0.76 3.52 1.06
C THR A 108 1.23 4.97 0.95
N ASP A 109 1.30 5.69 2.06
CA ASP A 109 1.83 7.06 2.09
C ASP A 109 3.34 7.09 1.82
N ALA A 110 4.09 6.15 2.39
CA ALA A 110 5.52 6.02 2.14
C ALA A 110 5.82 5.80 0.64
N GLU A 111 5.08 4.90 -0.03
CA GLU A 111 5.20 4.69 -1.48
C GLU A 111 4.96 5.99 -2.25
N ARG A 112 3.90 6.74 -1.89
CA ARG A 112 3.58 8.01 -2.52
C ARG A 112 4.69 9.04 -2.32
N TYR A 113 5.19 9.21 -1.10
CA TYR A 113 6.25 10.18 -0.81
C TYR A 113 7.57 9.81 -1.48
N PHE A 114 7.98 8.54 -1.51
CA PHE A 114 9.14 8.14 -2.30
C PHE A 114 8.94 8.36 -3.81
N GLY A 115 7.71 8.17 -4.30
CA GLY A 115 7.33 8.54 -5.67
C GLY A 115 7.52 10.03 -5.94
N LEU A 116 7.07 10.90 -5.04
CA LEU A 116 7.25 12.35 -5.15
C LEU A 116 8.72 12.76 -5.06
N ALA A 117 9.53 12.09 -4.23
CA ALA A 117 10.97 12.31 -4.17
C ALA A 117 11.65 11.99 -5.50
N LYS A 118 11.30 10.86 -6.13
CA LYS A 118 11.76 10.49 -7.48
C LYS A 118 11.29 11.49 -8.54
N SER A 119 10.05 11.98 -8.45
CA SER A 119 9.55 12.99 -9.39
C SER A 119 10.29 14.32 -9.27
N ALA A 120 10.73 14.69 -8.07
CA ALA A 120 11.54 15.89 -7.85
C ALA A 120 12.98 15.75 -8.36
N ASP A 121 13.54 14.53 -8.35
CA ASP A 121 14.84 14.21 -8.94
C ASP A 121 14.86 12.76 -9.45
N PRO A 122 14.74 12.55 -10.77
CA PRO A 122 14.73 11.21 -11.36
C PRO A 122 15.99 10.39 -11.12
N GLN A 123 17.12 11.02 -10.77
CA GLN A 123 18.39 10.34 -10.49
C GLN A 123 18.56 9.97 -9.00
N PHE A 124 17.54 10.21 -8.17
CA PHE A 124 17.63 9.94 -6.74
C PHE A 124 17.41 8.47 -6.40
N ALA A 125 18.45 7.66 -6.61
CA ALA A 125 18.43 6.21 -6.44
C ALA A 125 17.95 5.77 -5.03
N SER A 126 18.26 6.54 -3.98
CA SER A 126 17.81 6.24 -2.61
C SER A 126 16.28 6.17 -2.48
N ALA A 127 15.54 6.99 -3.22
CA ALA A 127 14.08 6.92 -3.22
C ALA A 127 13.57 5.64 -3.91
N LEU A 128 14.25 5.15 -4.96
CA LEU A 128 13.86 3.92 -5.66
C LEU A 128 13.98 2.69 -4.75
N ILE A 129 15.12 2.51 -4.09
CA ILE A 129 15.32 1.34 -3.23
C ILE A 129 14.36 1.33 -2.03
N ASN A 130 14.07 2.50 -1.43
CA ASN A 130 13.10 2.57 -0.34
C ASN A 130 11.64 2.41 -0.83
N ARG A 131 11.31 2.88 -2.04
CA ARG A 131 10.01 2.61 -2.66
C ARG A 131 9.83 1.13 -2.99
N ALA A 132 10.87 0.47 -3.50
CA ALA A 132 10.87 -0.98 -3.74
C ALA A 132 10.61 -1.75 -2.44
N ASN A 133 11.38 -1.47 -1.38
CA ASN A 133 11.18 -2.06 -0.05
C ASN A 133 9.75 -1.83 0.49
N THR A 134 9.19 -0.64 0.25
CA THR A 134 7.82 -0.31 0.63
C THR A 134 6.79 -1.09 -0.17
N ARG A 135 7.01 -1.26 -1.48
CA ARG A 135 6.15 -2.05 -2.38
C ARG A 135 6.16 -3.53 -2.04
N VAL A 136 7.28 -4.07 -1.57
CA VAL A 136 7.33 -5.43 -0.98
C VAL A 136 6.39 -5.53 0.23
N LYS A 137 6.39 -4.54 1.13
CA LYS A 137 5.45 -4.50 2.28
C LYS A 137 3.99 -4.40 1.87
N LEU A 138 3.71 -3.83 0.70
CA LEU A 138 2.38 -3.73 0.10
C LEU A 138 2.01 -4.93 -0.79
N ALA A 139 2.86 -5.96 -0.88
CA ALA A 139 2.71 -7.10 -1.81
C ALA A 139 2.59 -6.69 -3.30
N LYS A 140 3.09 -5.50 -3.67
CA LYS A 140 3.14 -5.00 -5.05
C LYS A 140 4.42 -5.49 -5.74
N LEU A 141 4.52 -6.81 -5.95
CA LEU A 141 5.78 -7.48 -6.29
C LEU A 141 6.39 -6.99 -7.61
N LEU A 142 5.59 -6.95 -8.68
CA LEU A 142 6.03 -6.47 -10.00
C LEU A 142 6.62 -5.05 -9.92
N LEU A 143 5.91 -4.14 -9.26
CA LEU A 143 6.34 -2.75 -9.09
C LEU A 143 7.59 -2.62 -8.19
N ALA A 144 7.80 -3.55 -7.25
CA ALA A 144 9.02 -3.59 -6.45
C ALA A 144 10.22 -4.04 -7.27
N ILE A 145 10.05 -5.07 -8.12
CA ILE A 145 11.08 -5.56 -9.05
C ILE A 145 11.52 -4.44 -9.99
N GLU A 146 10.56 -3.73 -10.62
CA GLU A 146 10.85 -2.60 -11.50
C GLU A 146 11.70 -1.51 -10.81
N ASP A 147 11.39 -1.18 -9.56
CA ASP A 147 12.14 -0.18 -8.80
C ASP A 147 13.55 -0.65 -8.43
N TYR A 148 13.71 -1.93 -8.05
CA TYR A 148 15.03 -2.49 -7.78
C TYR A 148 15.89 -2.54 -9.04
N GLN A 149 15.32 -2.92 -10.18
CA GLN A 149 16.02 -2.90 -11.46
C GLN A 149 16.42 -1.47 -11.84
N ALA A 150 15.51 -0.50 -11.69
CA ALA A 150 15.80 0.90 -11.93
C ALA A 150 16.91 1.44 -11.00
N TYR A 151 16.93 1.02 -9.73
CA TYR A 151 18.01 1.34 -8.81
C TYR A 151 19.36 0.81 -9.30
N LEU A 152 19.42 -0.44 -9.76
CA LEU A 152 20.66 -1.04 -10.28
C LEU A 152 21.15 -0.40 -11.58
N VAL A 153 20.26 0.19 -12.37
CA VAL A 153 20.64 1.00 -13.54
C VAL A 153 21.32 2.30 -13.11
N LEU A 154 20.81 2.97 -12.08
CA LEU A 154 21.41 4.21 -11.57
C LEU A 154 22.70 3.96 -10.77
N GLU A 155 22.76 2.87 -10.01
CA GLU A 155 23.86 2.53 -9.10
C GLU A 155 24.45 1.14 -9.41
N PRO A 156 25.07 0.95 -10.60
CA PRO A 156 25.53 -0.36 -11.06
C PRO A 156 26.65 -0.99 -10.22
N LEU A 157 27.37 -0.16 -9.44
CA LEU A 157 28.45 -0.58 -8.55
C LEU A 157 28.05 -0.54 -7.05
N SER A 158 26.75 -0.46 -6.75
CA SER A 158 26.26 -0.44 -5.38
C SER A 158 26.73 -1.68 -4.61
N GLN A 159 27.21 -1.47 -3.38
CA GLN A 159 27.54 -2.56 -2.46
C GLN A 159 26.32 -3.44 -2.12
N GLN A 160 25.10 -2.93 -2.36
CA GLN A 160 23.85 -3.66 -2.14
C GLN A 160 23.44 -4.51 -3.35
N ARG A 161 24.14 -4.43 -4.49
CA ARG A 161 23.75 -5.06 -5.76
C ARG A 161 23.39 -6.54 -5.62
N ALA A 162 24.29 -7.35 -5.06
CA ALA A 162 24.06 -8.78 -4.91
C ALA A 162 22.81 -9.10 -4.07
N LYS A 163 22.54 -8.32 -3.01
CA LYS A 163 21.34 -8.49 -2.17
C LYS A 163 20.07 -8.10 -2.92
N ILE A 164 20.15 -7.07 -3.76
CA ILE A 164 19.03 -6.62 -4.58
C ILE A 164 18.72 -7.62 -5.69
N GLU A 165 19.74 -8.16 -6.35
CA GLU A 165 19.58 -9.24 -7.35
C GLU A 165 18.95 -10.50 -6.73
N GLN A 166 19.39 -10.88 -5.52
CA GLN A 166 18.75 -11.96 -4.76
C GLN A 166 17.29 -11.65 -4.42
N MET A 167 17.00 -10.41 -4.00
CA MET A 167 15.62 -10.00 -3.72
C MET A 167 14.76 -10.06 -4.99
N ILE A 168 15.25 -9.55 -6.12
CA ILE A 168 14.54 -9.62 -7.41
C ILE A 168 14.20 -11.08 -7.73
N ALA A 169 15.17 -12.00 -7.67
CA ALA A 169 14.93 -13.41 -7.97
C ALA A 169 13.88 -14.06 -7.05
N LEU A 170 13.88 -13.72 -5.76
CA LEU A 170 12.86 -14.19 -4.82
C LEU A 170 11.46 -13.63 -5.16
N LEU A 171 11.38 -12.35 -5.50
CA LEU A 171 10.12 -11.71 -5.88
C LEU A 171 9.58 -12.24 -7.21
N GLU A 172 10.46 -12.53 -8.18
CA GLU A 172 10.08 -13.12 -9.47
C GLU A 172 9.52 -14.53 -9.27
N ASN A 173 10.17 -15.36 -8.44
CA ASN A 173 9.66 -16.69 -8.11
C ASN A 173 8.30 -16.62 -7.40
N GLU A 174 8.14 -15.72 -6.44
CA GLU A 174 6.87 -15.54 -5.75
C GLU A 174 5.76 -15.07 -6.71
N LEU A 175 6.08 -14.15 -7.63
CA LEU A 175 5.14 -13.68 -8.64
C LEU A 175 4.71 -14.82 -9.58
N GLU A 176 5.66 -15.66 -10.02
CA GLU A 176 5.38 -16.84 -10.83
C GLU A 176 4.50 -17.86 -10.09
N ASN A 177 4.76 -18.08 -8.79
CA ASN A 177 3.93 -18.94 -7.94
C ASN A 177 2.50 -18.41 -7.81
N GLN A 178 2.32 -17.09 -7.65
CA GLN A 178 1.02 -16.45 -7.58
C GLN A 178 0.23 -16.58 -8.88
N ILE A 179 0.89 -16.35 -10.03
CA ILE A 179 0.28 -16.52 -11.35
C ILE A 179 -0.14 -17.98 -11.55
N SER A 180 0.77 -18.92 -11.30
CA SER A 180 0.50 -20.36 -11.45
C SER A 180 -0.61 -20.85 -10.51
N ALA A 181 -0.68 -20.30 -9.29
CA ALA A 181 -1.73 -20.63 -8.33
C ALA A 181 -3.09 -20.13 -8.81
N GLU A 182 -3.14 -18.91 -9.35
CA GLU A 182 -4.38 -18.35 -9.89
C GLU A 182 -4.85 -19.10 -11.14
N GLU A 183 -3.94 -19.48 -12.04
CA GLU A 183 -4.25 -20.33 -13.19
C GLU A 183 -4.89 -21.66 -12.77
N ARG A 184 -4.31 -22.34 -11.77
CA ARG A 184 -4.88 -23.58 -11.21
C ARG A 184 -6.28 -23.37 -10.64
N ARG A 185 -6.52 -22.24 -9.96
CA ARG A 185 -7.84 -21.91 -9.39
C ARG A 185 -8.87 -21.72 -10.50
N VAL A 186 -8.54 -20.96 -11.54
CA VAL A 186 -9.43 -20.74 -12.69
C VAL A 186 -9.78 -22.06 -13.39
N ILE A 187 -8.80 -22.95 -13.59
CA ILE A 187 -9.03 -24.27 -14.20
C ILE A 187 -9.96 -25.12 -13.31
N GLU A 188 -9.74 -25.14 -12.01
CA GLU A 188 -10.58 -25.92 -11.08
C GLU A 188 -12.00 -25.37 -10.98
N GLU A 189 -12.16 -24.04 -10.94
CA GLU A 189 -13.47 -23.38 -10.97
C GLU A 189 -14.23 -23.71 -12.27
N ALA A 190 -13.55 -23.73 -13.42
CA ALA A 190 -14.14 -24.14 -14.69
C ALA A 190 -14.58 -25.62 -14.67
N ARG A 191 -13.75 -26.51 -14.12
CA ARG A 191 -14.07 -27.95 -13.98
C ARG A 191 -15.29 -28.18 -13.09
N ILE A 192 -15.37 -27.48 -11.96
CA ILE A 192 -16.51 -27.56 -11.04
C ILE A 192 -17.78 -27.05 -11.72
N LYS A 193 -17.69 -25.95 -12.47
CA LYS A 193 -18.83 -25.39 -13.20
C LYS A 193 -19.34 -26.35 -14.28
N GLU A 194 -18.44 -26.94 -15.08
CA GLU A 194 -18.81 -27.94 -16.09
C GLU A 194 -19.49 -29.17 -15.46
N GLU A 195 -18.97 -29.65 -14.33
CA GLU A 195 -19.59 -30.76 -13.59
C GLU A 195 -20.99 -30.39 -13.06
N GLN A 196 -21.17 -29.18 -12.54
CA GLN A 196 -22.46 -28.68 -12.08
C GLN A 196 -23.47 -28.54 -13.23
N GLU A 197 -23.03 -28.06 -14.39
CA GLU A 197 -23.87 -27.96 -15.59
C GLU A 197 -24.31 -29.35 -16.06
N ARG A 198 -23.38 -30.32 -16.08
CA ARG A 198 -23.69 -31.72 -16.41
C ARG A 198 -24.69 -32.35 -15.44
N LEU A 199 -24.52 -32.13 -14.13
CA LEU A 199 -25.46 -32.62 -13.12
C LEU A 199 -26.83 -31.97 -13.26
N ALA A 200 -26.88 -30.66 -13.49
CA ALA A 200 -28.13 -29.93 -13.70
C ALA A 200 -28.85 -30.36 -14.99
N GLU A 201 -28.13 -30.69 -16.06
CA GLU A 201 -28.69 -31.25 -17.28
C GLU A 201 -29.28 -32.64 -17.01
N LYS A 202 -28.54 -33.52 -16.34
CA LYS A 202 -29.02 -34.84 -15.95
C LYS A 202 -30.26 -34.78 -15.05
N GLU A 203 -30.29 -33.87 -14.08
CA GLU A 203 -31.46 -33.65 -13.21
C GLU A 203 -32.68 -33.17 -14.02
N LYS A 204 -32.49 -32.31 -15.02
CA LYS A 204 -33.56 -31.89 -15.93
C LYS A 204 -34.07 -33.04 -16.80
N GLU A 205 -33.17 -33.86 -17.34
CA GLU A 205 -33.54 -35.05 -18.12
C GLU A 205 -34.30 -36.07 -17.27
N ASP A 206 -33.83 -36.35 -16.05
CA ASP A 206 -34.49 -37.27 -15.11
C ASP A 206 -35.87 -36.72 -14.68
N ALA A 207 -35.99 -35.41 -14.44
CA ALA A 207 -37.26 -34.77 -14.15
C ALA A 207 -38.24 -34.87 -15.34
N LEU A 208 -37.78 -34.63 -16.56
CA LEU A 208 -38.60 -34.76 -17.77
C LEU A 208 -39.04 -36.21 -17.99
N ARG A 209 -38.14 -37.18 -17.79
CA ARG A 209 -38.45 -38.61 -17.89
C ARG A 209 -39.49 -39.03 -16.86
N ARG A 210 -39.35 -38.56 -15.62
CA ARG A 210 -40.32 -38.80 -14.54
C ARG A 210 -41.68 -38.20 -14.88
N GLN A 211 -41.72 -36.98 -15.43
CA GLN A 211 -42.97 -36.35 -15.86
C GLN A 211 -43.69 -37.18 -16.93
N LYS A 212 -42.99 -37.59 -18.00
CA LYS A 212 -43.58 -38.41 -19.07
C LYS A 212 -44.13 -39.74 -18.56
N LEU A 213 -43.39 -40.42 -17.67
CA LEU A 213 -43.86 -41.66 -17.07
C LEU A 213 -45.15 -41.47 -16.26
N MET A 214 -45.25 -40.37 -15.50
CA MET A 214 -46.47 -40.05 -14.75
C MET A 214 -47.65 -39.75 -15.68
N GLU A 215 -47.42 -39.08 -16.82
CA GLU A 215 -48.45 -38.85 -17.84
C GLU A 215 -48.93 -40.18 -18.47
N GLU A 216 -48.03 -41.10 -18.80
CA GLU A 216 -48.38 -42.43 -19.32
C GLU A 216 -49.15 -43.27 -18.30
N ILE A 217 -48.72 -43.28 -17.04
CA ILE A 217 -49.42 -43.98 -15.95
C ILE A 217 -50.83 -43.41 -15.79
N ALA A 218 -50.98 -42.08 -15.72
CA ALA A 218 -52.29 -41.43 -15.60
C ALA A 218 -53.23 -41.79 -16.77
N ALA A 219 -52.71 -41.81 -18.01
CA ALA A 219 -53.47 -42.22 -19.19
C ALA A 219 -53.90 -43.70 -19.14
N SER A 220 -53.03 -44.59 -18.67
CA SER A 220 -53.37 -46.01 -18.52
C SER A 220 -54.40 -46.28 -17.40
N LEU A 221 -54.35 -45.51 -16.30
CA LEU A 221 -55.33 -45.58 -15.21
C LEU A 221 -56.71 -45.13 -15.67
N GLN A 222 -56.82 -44.03 -16.43
CA GLN A 222 -58.09 -43.63 -17.04
C GLN A 222 -58.70 -44.70 -17.95
N ASN A 223 -57.86 -45.39 -18.74
CA ASN A 223 -58.31 -46.47 -19.62
C ASN A 223 -58.74 -47.72 -18.85
N THR A 224 -58.10 -48.03 -17.71
CA THR A 224 -58.45 -49.18 -16.86
C THR A 224 -59.64 -48.92 -15.95
N GLU A 225 -59.85 -47.69 -15.45
CA GLU A 225 -61.12 -47.29 -14.81
C GLU A 225 -62.29 -47.41 -15.80
N SER A 226 -62.09 -47.02 -17.06
CA SER A 226 -63.09 -47.19 -18.13
C SER A 226 -63.40 -48.67 -18.44
N ALA A 227 -62.45 -49.58 -18.20
CA ALA A 227 -62.62 -51.02 -18.39
C ALA A 227 -63.21 -51.72 -17.15
N ASN A 228 -62.83 -51.31 -15.93
CA ASN A 228 -63.35 -51.86 -14.68
C ASN A 228 -64.77 -51.38 -14.36
N LEU A 229 -65.15 -50.15 -14.77
CA LEU A 229 -66.55 -49.70 -14.77
C LEU A 229 -67.45 -50.52 -15.72
N ARG A 230 -66.88 -51.32 -16.63
CA ARG A 230 -67.60 -52.24 -17.53
C ARG A 230 -67.62 -53.70 -17.07
N ALA A 231 -66.81 -54.09 -16.08
CA ALA A 231 -66.65 -55.49 -15.67
C ALA A 231 -67.00 -55.77 -14.19
N GLY A 232 -67.31 -54.74 -13.38
CA GLY A 232 -67.59 -54.88 -11.95
C GLY A 232 -69.06 -54.68 -11.57
N THR A 233 -69.94 -55.58 -12.01
CA THR A 233 -71.23 -55.84 -11.33
C THR A 233 -71.43 -57.33 -11.20
N ASP A 234 -70.61 -58.01 -10.39
CA ASP A 234 -71.03 -59.25 -9.77
C ASP A 234 -70.18 -59.59 -8.53
N GLY A 235 -70.86 -59.83 -7.41
CA GLY A 235 -70.35 -60.60 -6.28
C GLY A 235 -69.55 -59.84 -5.23
N VAL A 236 -70.25 -59.28 -4.24
CA VAL A 236 -69.72 -59.07 -2.88
C VAL A 236 -69.31 -60.42 -2.31
N MET A 237 -68.05 -60.57 -1.86
CA MET A 237 -67.68 -61.58 -0.85
C MET A 237 -66.76 -60.92 0.17
N GLU A 238 -67.35 -60.72 1.33
CA GLU A 238 -66.79 -60.34 2.62
C GLU A 238 -65.80 -61.40 3.11
N TYR A 239 -64.59 -60.98 3.48
CA TYR A 239 -63.70 -61.78 4.32
C TYR A 239 -63.01 -60.86 5.33
N ASP A 240 -63.60 -60.83 6.52
CA ASP A 240 -62.95 -60.45 7.77
C ASP A 240 -61.67 -61.27 7.96
N TYR A 241 -60.54 -60.60 8.21
CA TYR A 241 -59.43 -61.18 8.96
C TYR A 241 -58.81 -60.11 9.86
N GLU A 242 -59.00 -60.33 11.16
CA GLU A 242 -58.43 -59.60 12.29
C GLU A 242 -56.89 -59.71 12.37
N PHE A 243 -56.31 -58.69 13.02
CA PHE A 243 -55.06 -58.59 13.80
C PHE A 243 -54.07 -59.78 13.83
N GLU A 244 -52.75 -59.56 13.81
CA GLU A 244 -52.00 -59.26 15.05
C GLU A 244 -50.64 -58.57 14.81
N LEU A 245 -50.29 -57.72 15.78
CA LEU A 245 -48.97 -57.14 16.02
C LEU A 245 -48.09 -58.15 16.77
N ASP A 246 -46.81 -58.24 16.38
CA ASP A 246 -45.66 -58.39 17.29
C ASP A 246 -44.39 -57.83 16.62
#